data_AF-A0A379UV60-F1
#
_entry.id   AF-A0A379UV60-F1
#
_cell.length_a   1.000
_cell.length_b   1.000
_cell.length_c   1.000
_cell.angle_alpha   90.00
_cell.angle_beta   90.00
_cell.angle_gamma   90.00
#
_symmetry.space_group_name_H-M   'P 1'
#
loop_
_entity.id
_entity.type
_entity.pdbx_description
1 polymer ?
#
loop_
_entity_poly.entity_id
_entity_poly.type
_entity_poly.pdbx_seq_one_letter_code
_entity_poly.pdbx_strand_id
1 'polypeptide(L)'
;MDVVALAQYDINYAVASLGTSTTADHMHMLFRATNNVICCYDGDRAGRDAAWRALETAMPYMTDGRQVRFMFLPDGEDPDTLVRKEGKAAFEARMEQAQPLSTFLFNSLLPQVDLSSPDGSTQLAALALPLINQVPGDAHRIQLRQTLGLKLGIFDDSQLDRLVPKQAESGVSRPAPQLKRTTMRILIGLLVQNPDLAPLVPP
;
A
#
# COMPACT_ATOMS: atom_id res chain seq x y z
N MET A 1 1.88 -23.33 5.21
CA MET A 1 2.41 -24.52 4.49
C MET A 1 2.74 -24.18 3.04
N ASP A 2 2.16 -23.10 2.52
CA ASP A 2 2.14 -22.71 1.10
C ASP A 2 3.52 -22.57 0.48
N VAL A 3 4.46 -21.90 1.15
CA VAL A 3 5.83 -21.73 0.64
C VAL A 3 6.52 -23.08 0.43
N VAL A 4 6.35 -24.02 1.37
CA VAL A 4 6.95 -25.36 1.29
C VAL A 4 6.28 -26.19 0.21
N ALA A 5 4.95 -26.10 0.11
CA ALA A 5 4.18 -26.77 -0.93
C ALA A 5 4.58 -26.30 -2.33
N LEU A 6 4.66 -24.99 -2.56
CA LEU A 6 5.09 -24.40 -3.82
C LEU A 6 6.52 -24.84 -4.17
N ALA A 7 7.44 -24.85 -3.20
CA ALA A 7 8.80 -25.34 -3.41
C ALA A 7 8.84 -26.83 -3.81
N GLN A 8 7.94 -27.67 -3.27
CA GLN A 8 7.82 -29.09 -3.65
C GLN A 8 7.42 -29.28 -5.12
N TYR A 9 6.79 -28.27 -5.73
CA TYR A 9 6.42 -28.21 -7.14
C TYR A 9 7.35 -27.30 -7.96
N ASP A 10 8.60 -27.11 -7.52
CA ASP A 10 9.63 -26.29 -8.19
C ASP A 10 9.28 -24.80 -8.35
N ILE A 11 8.40 -24.27 -7.49
CA ILE A 11 8.09 -22.83 -7.39
C ILE A 11 8.88 -22.27 -6.20
N ASN A 12 10.14 -21.92 -6.47
CA ASN A 12 11.15 -21.63 -5.43
C ASN A 12 11.30 -20.13 -5.09
N TYR A 13 10.34 -19.30 -5.50
CA TYR A 13 10.35 -17.85 -5.29
C TYR A 13 9.18 -17.37 -4.42
N ALA A 14 8.47 -18.29 -3.77
CA ALA A 14 7.39 -17.96 -2.85
C ALA A 14 7.93 -17.54 -1.47
N VAL A 15 7.29 -16.53 -0.87
CA VAL A 15 7.55 -16.09 0.51
C VAL A 15 6.22 -15.77 1.20
N ALA A 16 6.18 -15.82 2.53
CA ALA A 16 4.99 -15.55 3.31
C ALA A 16 5.28 -14.63 4.51
N SER A 17 4.31 -13.80 4.88
CA SER A 17 4.35 -13.09 6.17
C SER A 17 3.97 -14.04 7.31
N LEU A 18 4.59 -13.87 8.47
CA LEU A 18 4.34 -14.72 9.64
C LEU A 18 3.10 -14.23 10.42
N GLY A 19 1.90 -14.58 9.94
CA GLY A 19 0.65 -14.37 10.68
C GLY A 19 0.19 -12.91 10.79
N THR A 20 0.71 -12.01 9.96
CA THR A 20 0.34 -10.60 9.94
C THR A 20 0.05 -10.13 8.52
N SER A 21 -0.68 -9.01 8.40
CA SER A 21 -0.81 -8.29 7.13
C SER A 21 0.56 -7.85 6.62
N THR A 22 0.65 -7.66 5.30
CA THR A 22 1.86 -7.13 4.66
C THR A 22 2.17 -5.73 5.18
N THR A 23 3.38 -5.51 5.68
CA THR A 23 3.81 -4.23 6.24
C THR A 23 4.68 -3.46 5.24
N ALA A 24 4.92 -2.18 5.54
CA ALA A 24 5.84 -1.33 4.82
C ALA A 24 7.25 -1.95 4.73
N ASP A 25 7.74 -2.53 5.83
CA ASP A 25 9.04 -3.19 5.88
C ASP A 25 9.09 -4.42 4.97
N HIS A 26 8.00 -5.20 4.89
CA HIS A 26 7.90 -6.31 3.95
C HIS A 26 7.98 -5.82 2.50
N MET A 27 7.22 -4.78 2.13
CA MET A 27 7.26 -4.23 0.77
C MET A 27 8.66 -3.71 0.40
N HIS A 28 9.30 -2.99 1.31
CA HIS A 28 10.65 -2.51 1.10
C HIS A 28 11.68 -3.65 0.97
N MET A 29 11.54 -4.71 1.76
CA MET A 29 12.38 -5.91 1.65
C MET A 29 12.18 -6.62 0.31
N LEU A 30 10.93 -6.82 -0.11
CA LEU A 30 10.59 -7.44 -1.39
C LEU A 30 11.19 -6.66 -2.57
N PHE A 31 11.05 -5.34 -2.57
CA PHE A 31 11.60 -4.48 -3.63
C PHE A 31 13.12 -4.35 -3.64
N ARG A 32 13.80 -4.78 -2.58
CA ARG A 32 15.26 -4.95 -2.60
C ARG A 32 15.68 -6.26 -3.27
N ALA A 33 14.82 -7.28 -3.23
CA ALA A 33 15.09 -8.58 -3.81
C ALA A 33 14.65 -8.68 -5.27
N THR A 34 13.54 -8.03 -5.64
CA THR A 34 12.95 -8.09 -6.99
C THR A 34 12.23 -6.81 -7.35
N ASN A 35 12.17 -6.50 -8.64
CA ASN A 35 11.33 -5.41 -9.16
C ASN A 35 9.88 -5.83 -9.41
N ASN A 36 9.57 -7.14 -9.37
CA ASN A 36 8.25 -7.68 -9.70
C ASN A 36 7.74 -8.54 -8.55
N VAL A 37 6.68 -8.06 -7.90
CA VAL A 37 6.04 -8.71 -6.75
C VAL A 37 4.63 -9.12 -7.13
N ILE A 38 4.27 -10.38 -6.87
CA ILE A 38 2.90 -10.87 -7.02
C ILE A 38 2.39 -11.23 -5.62
N CYS A 39 1.35 -10.55 -5.17
CA CYS A 39 0.67 -10.87 -3.93
C CYS A 39 -0.47 -11.85 -4.22
N CYS A 40 -0.37 -13.05 -3.66
CA CYS A 40 -1.38 -14.11 -3.78
C CYS A 40 -2.31 -14.07 -2.56
N TYR A 41 -3.61 -13.97 -2.79
CA TYR A 41 -4.64 -13.93 -1.75
C TYR A 41 -5.78 -14.88 -2.07
N ASP A 42 -6.47 -15.33 -1.02
CA ASP A 42 -7.67 -16.14 -1.15
C ASP A 42 -8.79 -15.37 -1.87
N GLY A 43 -9.65 -16.09 -2.58
CA GLY A 43 -10.78 -15.52 -3.34
C GLY A 43 -11.90 -14.94 -2.48
N ASP A 44 -11.83 -15.11 -1.16
CA ASP A 44 -12.88 -14.68 -0.24
C ASP A 44 -12.83 -13.17 0.07
N ARG A 45 -13.74 -12.71 0.93
CA ARG A 45 -13.79 -11.31 1.35
C ARG A 45 -12.57 -10.92 2.19
N ALA A 46 -12.07 -11.81 3.04
CA ALA A 46 -10.93 -11.52 3.90
C ALA A 46 -9.63 -11.36 3.09
N GLY A 47 -9.43 -12.19 2.06
CA GLY A 47 -8.35 -12.10 1.10
C GLY A 47 -8.39 -10.80 0.30
N ARG A 48 -9.57 -10.38 -0.16
CA ARG A 48 -9.75 -9.06 -0.80
C ARG A 48 -9.45 -7.89 0.13
N ASP A 49 -9.89 -7.95 1.38
CA ASP A 49 -9.60 -6.90 2.38
C ASP A 49 -8.10 -6.87 2.75
N ALA A 50 -7.42 -8.02 2.74
CA ALA A 50 -5.97 -8.11 2.94
C ALA A 50 -5.19 -7.56 1.74
N ALA A 51 -5.64 -7.88 0.52
CA ALA A 51 -5.09 -7.35 -0.72
C ALA A 51 -5.20 -5.81 -0.78
N TRP A 52 -6.33 -5.25 -0.36
CA TRP A 52 -6.51 -3.81 -0.29
C TRP A 52 -5.50 -3.14 0.65
N ARG A 53 -5.31 -3.68 1.85
CA ARG A 53 -4.30 -3.18 2.80
C ARG A 53 -2.87 -3.27 2.24
N ALA A 54 -2.56 -4.35 1.51
CA ALA A 54 -1.27 -4.50 0.87
C ALA A 54 -1.07 -3.50 -0.28
N LEU A 55 -2.13 -3.18 -1.04
CA LEU A 55 -2.11 -2.12 -2.04
C LEU A 55 -1.84 -0.76 -1.41
N GLU A 56 -2.55 -0.39 -0.33
CA GLU A 56 -2.32 0.86 0.39
C GLU A 56 -0.87 0.96 0.90
N THR A 57 -0.36 -0.15 1.44
CA THR A 57 1.01 -0.25 1.94
C THR A 57 2.05 -0.17 0.81
N ALA A 58 1.72 -0.64 -0.40
CA ALA A 58 2.62 -0.63 -1.54
C ALA A 58 2.74 0.74 -2.22
N MET A 59 1.68 1.57 -2.20
CA MET A 59 1.65 2.86 -2.92
C MET A 59 2.92 3.72 -2.71
N PRO A 60 3.40 3.95 -1.47
CA PRO A 60 4.57 4.79 -1.21
C PRO A 60 5.89 4.22 -1.75
N TYR A 61 5.91 2.94 -2.13
CA TYR A 61 7.10 2.23 -2.58
C TYR A 61 7.11 1.99 -4.09
N MET A 62 6.07 2.42 -4.82
CA MET A 62 5.95 2.28 -6.27
C MET A 62 6.79 3.33 -7.02
N THR A 63 8.11 3.15 -7.01
CA THR A 63 9.03 3.91 -7.89
C THR A 63 8.99 3.36 -9.30
N ASP A 64 9.49 4.13 -10.27
CA ASP A 64 9.56 3.66 -11.65
C ASP A 64 10.36 2.35 -11.77
N GLY A 65 9.86 1.43 -12.60
CA GLY A 65 10.44 0.11 -12.81
C GLY A 65 10.00 -0.96 -11.81
N ARG A 66 9.26 -0.61 -10.75
CA ARG A 66 8.66 -1.57 -9.81
C ARG A 66 7.25 -1.96 -10.24
N GLN A 67 6.93 -3.24 -10.10
CA GLN A 67 5.63 -3.79 -10.44
C GLN A 67 5.05 -4.60 -9.28
N VAL A 68 3.78 -4.34 -8.98
CA VAL A 68 2.98 -5.14 -8.07
C VAL A 68 1.76 -5.65 -8.81
N ARG A 69 1.48 -6.94 -8.65
CA ARG A 69 0.29 -7.62 -9.18
C ARG A 69 -0.42 -8.38 -8.07
N PHE A 70 -1.73 -8.54 -8.22
CA PHE A 70 -2.59 -9.23 -7.27
C PHE A 70 -3.20 -10.46 -7.94
N MET A 71 -2.96 -11.61 -7.35
CA MET A 71 -3.49 -12.90 -7.80
C MET A 71 -4.51 -13.38 -6.78
N PHE A 72 -5.75 -13.56 -7.21
CA PHE A 72 -6.81 -14.10 -6.36
C PHE A 72 -7.05 -15.57 -6.72
N LEU A 73 -7.05 -16.42 -5.70
CA LEU A 73 -7.33 -17.84 -5.86
C LEU A 73 -8.85 -18.09 -5.96
N PRO A 74 -9.28 -19.25 -6.51
CA PRO A 74 -10.67 -19.66 -6.42
C PRO A 74 -11.15 -19.79 -4.96
N ASP A 75 -12.45 -19.61 -4.72
CA ASP A 75 -13.01 -19.72 -3.38
C ASP A 75 -12.76 -21.12 -2.77
N GLY A 76 -12.18 -21.14 -1.57
CA GLY A 76 -11.86 -22.38 -0.84
C GLY A 76 -10.58 -23.08 -1.29
N GLU A 77 -9.79 -22.48 -2.18
CA GLU A 77 -8.45 -22.94 -2.52
C GLU A 77 -7.37 -22.07 -1.86
N ASP A 78 -6.29 -22.72 -1.43
CA ASP A 78 -5.04 -22.07 -1.02
C ASP A 78 -3.92 -22.42 -2.04
N PRO A 79 -2.74 -21.78 -1.98
CA PRO A 79 -1.67 -22.11 -2.91
C PRO A 79 -1.23 -23.57 -2.86
N ASP A 80 -1.33 -24.23 -1.70
CA ASP A 80 -0.98 -25.64 -1.51
C ASP A 80 -1.96 -26.58 -2.25
N THR A 81 -3.27 -26.44 -2.01
CA THR A 81 -4.29 -27.25 -2.66
C THR A 81 -4.34 -27.00 -4.15
N LEU A 82 -4.17 -25.74 -4.58
CA LEU A 82 -4.26 -25.38 -5.98
C LEU A 82 -3.07 -25.92 -6.78
N VAL A 83 -1.84 -25.77 -6.27
CA VAL A 83 -0.65 -26.30 -6.98
C VAL A 83 -0.67 -27.84 -7.02
N ARG A 84 -1.22 -28.49 -5.99
CA ARG A 84 -1.41 -29.95 -6.00
C ARG A 84 -2.40 -30.43 -7.07
N LYS A 85 -3.45 -29.66 -7.33
CA LYS A 85 -4.50 -29.98 -8.31
C LYS A 85 -4.09 -29.67 -9.74
N GLU A 86 -3.55 -28.47 -9.99
CA GLU A 86 -3.29 -27.96 -11.33
C GLU A 86 -1.83 -28.16 -11.78
N GLY A 87 -0.91 -28.35 -10.83
CA GLY A 87 0.53 -28.44 -11.08
C GLY A 87 1.19 -27.09 -11.37
N LYS A 88 2.52 -27.11 -11.50
CA LYS A 88 3.35 -25.90 -11.65
C LYS A 88 2.94 -25.03 -12.84
N ALA A 89 2.86 -25.61 -14.04
CA ALA A 89 2.66 -24.84 -15.27
C ALA A 89 1.33 -24.07 -15.28
N ALA A 90 0.26 -24.68 -14.77
CA ALA A 90 -1.04 -24.02 -14.68
C ALA A 90 -1.05 -22.93 -13.59
N PHE A 91 -0.37 -23.18 -12.46
CA PHE A 91 -0.20 -22.18 -11.41
C PHE A 91 0.58 -20.94 -11.92
N GLU A 92 1.68 -21.15 -12.66
CA GLU A 92 2.45 -20.08 -13.29
C GLU A 92 1.63 -19.32 -14.35
N ALA A 93 0.85 -20.02 -15.18
CA ALA A 93 -0.05 -19.38 -16.13
C ALA A 93 -1.09 -18.47 -15.41
N ARG A 94 -1.57 -18.88 -14.23
CA ARG A 94 -2.46 -18.06 -13.41
C ARG A 94 -1.73 -16.84 -12.81
N MET A 95 -0.46 -16.98 -12.44
CA MET A 95 0.38 -15.85 -12.02
C MET A 95 0.57 -14.81 -13.13
N GLU A 96 0.67 -15.24 -14.40
CA GLU A 96 0.74 -14.31 -15.54
C GLU A 96 -0.54 -13.49 -15.71
N GLN A 97 -1.69 -14.08 -15.38
CA GLN A 97 -2.99 -13.40 -15.37
C GLN A 97 -3.26 -12.56 -14.11
N ALA A 98 -2.28 -12.45 -13.20
CA ALA A 98 -2.43 -11.64 -12.00
C ALA A 98 -2.71 -10.18 -12.35
N GLN A 99 -3.69 -9.59 -11.66
CA GLN A 99 -4.20 -8.25 -11.94
C GLN A 99 -3.13 -7.20 -11.62
N PRO A 100 -2.81 -6.28 -12.55
CA PRO A 100 -1.97 -5.13 -12.24
C PRO A 100 -2.54 -4.28 -11.10
N LEU A 101 -1.67 -3.62 -10.33
CA LEU A 101 -2.07 -2.71 -9.26
C LEU A 101 -3.12 -1.70 -9.69
N SER A 102 -2.99 -1.09 -10.87
CA SER A 102 -3.96 -0.13 -11.40
C SER A 102 -5.34 -0.76 -11.59
N THR A 103 -5.40 -1.96 -12.18
CA THR A 103 -6.66 -2.67 -12.42
C THR A 103 -7.32 -3.05 -11.10
N PHE A 104 -6.54 -3.55 -10.15
CA PHE A 104 -7.06 -3.90 -8.83
C PHE A 104 -7.59 -2.67 -8.08
N LEU A 105 -6.84 -1.55 -8.08
CA LEU A 105 -7.26 -0.27 -7.48
C LEU A 105 -8.67 0.14 -7.96
N PHE A 106 -8.86 0.24 -9.28
CA PHE A 106 -10.13 0.72 -9.82
C PHE A 106 -11.26 -0.32 -9.67
N ASN A 107 -10.96 -1.61 -9.80
CA ASN A 107 -11.97 -2.66 -9.58
C ASN A 107 -12.49 -2.66 -8.13
N SER A 108 -11.67 -2.26 -7.16
CA SER A 108 -12.08 -2.12 -5.76
C SER A 108 -12.86 -0.83 -5.49
N LEU A 109 -12.56 0.27 -6.19
CA LEU A 109 -13.20 1.57 -5.98
C LEU A 109 -14.52 1.74 -6.75
N LEU A 110 -14.60 1.24 -7.98
CA LEU A 110 -15.77 1.42 -8.86
C LEU A 110 -17.09 0.93 -8.27
N PRO A 111 -17.17 -0.23 -7.56
CA PRO A 111 -18.41 -0.69 -6.96
C PRO A 111 -18.93 0.19 -5.82
N GLN A 112 -18.10 1.09 -5.28
CA GLN A 112 -18.43 1.96 -4.14
C GLN A 112 -19.06 3.29 -4.58
N VAL A 113 -19.10 3.56 -5.89
CA VAL A 113 -19.51 4.85 -6.46
C VAL A 113 -20.53 4.66 -7.57
N ASP A 114 -21.48 5.58 -7.67
CA ASP A 114 -22.42 5.61 -8.79
C ASP A 114 -21.96 6.61 -9.85
N LEU A 115 -21.28 6.12 -10.88
CA LEU A 115 -20.77 6.95 -11.97
C LEU A 115 -21.86 7.59 -12.85
N SER A 116 -23.14 7.21 -12.69
CA SER A 116 -24.24 7.88 -13.40
C SER A 116 -24.58 9.24 -12.80
N SER A 117 -24.17 9.49 -11.55
CA SER A 117 -24.34 10.77 -10.86
C SER A 117 -23.06 11.62 -10.92
N PRO A 118 -23.16 12.94 -11.14
CA PRO A 118 -22.02 13.87 -10.97
C PRO A 118 -21.32 13.74 -9.60
N ASP A 119 -22.07 13.40 -8.57
CA ASP A 119 -21.54 13.22 -7.21
C ASP A 119 -20.65 11.96 -7.11
N GLY A 120 -20.98 10.89 -7.85
CA GLY A 120 -20.19 9.67 -7.83
C GLY A 120 -18.83 9.82 -8.51
N SER A 121 -18.75 10.64 -9.55
CA SER A 121 -17.47 11.04 -10.16
C SER A 121 -16.57 11.78 -9.17
N THR A 122 -17.16 12.69 -8.39
CA THR A 122 -16.45 13.42 -7.34
C THR A 122 -16.01 12.47 -6.21
N GLN A 123 -16.86 11.53 -5.83
CA GLN A 123 -16.55 10.53 -4.81
C GLN A 123 -15.41 9.60 -5.24
N LEU A 124 -15.39 9.14 -6.50
CA LEU A 124 -14.32 8.31 -7.03
C LEU A 124 -12.98 9.05 -7.02
N ALA A 125 -12.98 10.31 -7.46
CA ALA A 125 -11.80 11.17 -7.41
C ALA A 125 -11.30 11.36 -5.97
N ALA A 126 -12.21 11.60 -5.02
CA ALA A 126 -11.88 11.77 -3.60
C ALA A 126 -11.26 10.51 -2.96
N LEU A 127 -11.63 9.31 -3.43
CA LEU A 127 -11.05 8.04 -2.96
C LEU A 127 -9.72 7.71 -3.65
N ALA A 128 -9.64 7.91 -4.97
CA ALA A 128 -8.48 7.50 -5.76
C ALA A 128 -7.29 8.46 -5.62
N LEU A 129 -7.52 9.77 -5.64
CA LEU A 129 -6.45 10.77 -5.68
C LEU A 129 -5.51 10.73 -4.46
N PRO A 130 -5.98 10.56 -3.21
CA PRO A 130 -5.11 10.41 -2.05
C PRO A 130 -4.18 9.19 -2.14
N LEU A 131 -4.61 8.11 -2.80
CA LEU A 131 -3.80 6.90 -3.00
C LEU A 131 -2.79 7.11 -4.13
N ILE A 132 -3.23 7.70 -5.24
CA ILE A 132 -2.38 8.01 -6.40
C ILE A 132 -1.26 9.00 -6.02
N ASN A 133 -1.56 9.98 -5.16
CA ASN A 133 -0.58 10.97 -4.72
C ASN A 133 0.52 10.41 -3.81
N GLN A 134 0.33 9.21 -3.25
CA GLN A 134 1.38 8.53 -2.48
C GLN A 134 2.42 7.88 -3.39
N VAL A 135 2.13 7.66 -4.67
CA VAL A 135 3.03 6.98 -5.61
C VAL A 135 4.19 7.91 -5.98
N PRO A 136 5.45 7.54 -5.66
CA PRO A 136 6.61 8.36 -5.98
C PRO A 136 7.05 8.27 -7.45
N GLY A 137 6.72 7.16 -8.15
CA GLY A 137 7.08 6.98 -9.56
C GLY A 137 6.25 7.87 -10.48
N ASP A 138 6.92 8.69 -11.29
CA ASP A 138 6.27 9.65 -12.16
C ASP A 138 5.45 8.96 -13.26
N ALA A 139 5.99 7.89 -13.85
CA ALA A 139 5.30 7.18 -14.93
C ALA A 139 4.05 6.47 -14.40
N HIS A 140 4.15 5.79 -13.25
CA HIS A 140 3.01 5.11 -12.63
C HIS A 140 1.92 6.09 -12.21
N ARG A 141 2.30 7.23 -11.62
CA ARG A 141 1.36 8.27 -11.22
C ARG A 141 0.61 8.85 -12.41
N ILE A 142 1.32 9.16 -13.50
CA ILE A 142 0.71 9.64 -14.76
C ILE A 142 -0.28 8.60 -15.30
N GLN A 143 0.12 7.32 -15.37
CA GLN A 143 -0.74 6.25 -15.88
C GLN A 143 -2.01 6.07 -15.03
N LEU A 144 -1.90 6.15 -13.70
CA LEU A 144 -3.05 6.06 -12.79
C LEU A 144 -3.98 7.27 -12.96
N ARG A 145 -3.45 8.48 -13.08
CA ARG A 145 -4.25 9.70 -13.33
C ARG A 145 -4.96 9.64 -14.67
N GLN A 146 -4.28 9.20 -15.73
CA GLN A 146 -4.90 8.97 -17.05
C GLN A 146 -6.02 7.93 -16.99
N THR A 147 -5.79 6.83 -16.28
CA THR A 147 -6.81 5.78 -16.12
C THR A 147 -8.03 6.32 -15.36
N LEU A 148 -7.81 7.11 -14.30
CA LEU A 148 -8.88 7.80 -13.56
C LEU A 148 -9.65 8.76 -14.48
N GLY A 149 -8.95 9.60 -15.25
CA GLY A 149 -9.55 10.52 -16.20
C GLY A 149 -10.44 9.80 -17.22
N LEU A 150 -9.95 8.71 -17.81
CA LEU A 150 -10.71 7.88 -18.74
C LEU A 150 -11.99 7.29 -18.11
N LYS A 151 -11.93 6.88 -16.83
CA LYS A 151 -13.10 6.36 -16.10
C LYS A 151 -14.11 7.46 -15.76
N LEU A 152 -13.66 8.69 -15.54
CA LEU A 152 -14.50 9.85 -15.23
C LEU A 152 -15.01 10.58 -16.49
N GLY A 153 -14.50 10.25 -17.68
CA GLY A 153 -14.77 11.01 -18.91
C GLY A 153 -14.07 12.37 -18.94
N ILE A 154 -13.02 12.55 -18.13
CA ILE A 154 -12.24 13.79 -18.02
C ILE A 154 -10.90 13.56 -18.70
N PHE A 155 -10.64 14.29 -19.77
CA PHE A 155 -9.41 14.16 -20.55
C PHE A 155 -8.32 15.14 -20.13
N ASP A 156 -8.66 16.13 -19.30
CA ASP A 156 -7.73 17.14 -18.81
C ASP A 156 -7.29 16.83 -17.37
N ASP A 157 -6.01 16.52 -17.22
CA ASP A 157 -5.39 16.20 -15.94
C ASP A 157 -5.47 17.36 -14.93
N SER A 158 -5.50 18.60 -15.42
CA SER A 158 -5.61 19.79 -14.56
C SER A 158 -7.00 19.96 -13.93
N GLN A 159 -8.02 19.30 -14.48
CA GLN A 159 -9.37 19.28 -13.92
C GLN A 159 -9.47 18.27 -12.77
N LEU A 160 -8.69 17.18 -12.79
CA LEU A 160 -8.66 16.19 -11.70
C LEU A 160 -8.20 16.81 -10.37
N ASP A 161 -7.20 17.69 -10.40
CA ASP A 161 -6.72 18.38 -9.20
C ASP A 161 -7.75 19.36 -8.61
N ARG A 162 -8.71 19.83 -9.41
CA ARG A 162 -9.83 20.68 -8.94
C ARG A 162 -10.97 19.88 -8.32
N LEU A 163 -11.06 18.59 -8.65
CA LEU A 163 -12.07 17.67 -8.13
C LEU A 163 -11.70 17.06 -6.78
N VAL A 164 -10.41 17.12 -6.41
CA VAL A 164 -10.06 17.00 -5.00
C VAL A 164 -10.79 18.16 -4.32
N PRO A 165 -11.79 17.94 -3.44
CA PRO A 165 -12.18 19.01 -2.55
C PRO A 165 -10.87 19.47 -1.94
N LYS A 166 -10.52 20.76 -2.04
CA LYS A 166 -9.45 21.32 -1.22
C LYS A 166 -9.80 20.91 0.21
N GLN A 167 -9.31 19.75 0.64
CA GLN A 167 -9.15 19.41 2.02
C GLN A 167 -8.44 20.65 2.49
N ALA A 168 -9.16 21.38 3.33
CA ALA A 168 -8.73 22.64 3.80
C ALA A 168 -7.22 22.55 4.03
N GLU A 169 -6.52 23.61 3.68
CA GLU A 169 -5.33 23.97 4.40
C GLU A 169 -5.67 24.17 5.90
N SER A 170 -6.41 23.27 6.55
CA SER A 170 -6.03 22.75 7.85
C SER A 170 -4.65 22.14 7.69
N GLY A 171 -3.66 23.03 7.58
CA GLY A 171 -2.38 22.82 8.18
C GLY A 171 -2.66 22.49 9.64
N VAL A 172 -2.86 21.21 9.92
CA VAL A 172 -2.33 20.67 11.15
C VAL A 172 -0.82 20.71 10.91
N SER A 173 -0.24 21.91 11.04
CA SER A 173 1.11 22.00 11.57
C SER A 173 0.98 21.17 12.83
N ARG A 174 1.51 19.95 12.86
CA ARG A 174 1.76 19.30 14.14
C ARG A 174 2.60 20.35 14.86
N PRO A 175 2.08 21.04 15.90
CA PRO A 175 2.95 21.93 16.63
C PRO A 175 4.12 21.04 17.03
N ALA A 176 5.34 21.44 16.66
CA ALA A 176 6.54 20.74 17.10
C ALA A 176 6.33 20.44 18.58
N PRO A 177 6.49 19.18 19.04
CA PRO A 177 6.05 18.79 20.37
C PRO A 177 6.62 19.81 21.34
N GLN A 178 5.75 20.64 21.91
CA GLN A 178 6.17 21.66 22.84
C GLN A 178 6.64 20.89 24.05
N LEU A 179 7.97 20.74 24.14
CA LEU A 179 8.61 20.07 25.26
C LEU A 179 8.20 20.87 26.50
N LYS A 180 7.20 20.35 27.24
CA LYS A 180 6.78 20.96 28.50
C LYS A 180 8.03 21.10 29.37
N ARG A 181 8.35 22.33 29.76
CA ARG A 181 9.46 22.67 30.66
C ARG A 181 9.08 22.22 32.07
N THR A 182 9.13 20.91 32.29
CA THR A 182 8.98 20.34 33.63
C THR A 182 10.24 20.63 34.43
N THR A 183 10.13 20.75 35.74
CA THR A 183 11.27 20.98 36.64
C THR A 183 12.37 19.94 36.41
N MET A 184 12.01 18.68 36.16
CA MET A 184 12.94 17.61 35.79
C MET A 184 13.69 17.87 34.48
N ARG A 185 13.02 18.35 33.43
CA ARG A 185 13.69 18.69 32.15
C ARG A 185 14.61 19.88 32.28
N ILE A 186 14.23 20.88 33.08
CA ILE A 186 15.07 22.03 33.37
C ILE A 186 16.30 21.59 34.15
N LEU A 187 16.14 20.73 35.16
CA LEU A 187 17.23 20.16 35.93
C LEU A 187 18.19 19.37 35.04
N ILE A 188 17.68 18.46 34.19
CA ILE A 188 18.50 17.69 33.24
C ILE A 188 19.24 18.64 32.28
N GLY A 189 18.58 19.66 31.74
CA GLY A 189 19.21 20.65 30.87
C GLY A 189 20.34 21.42 31.58
N LEU A 190 20.14 21.81 32.84
CA LEU A 190 21.14 22.48 33.65
C LEU A 190 22.34 21.58 33.98
N LEU A 191 22.11 20.29 34.25
CA LEU A 191 23.16 19.30 34.49
C LEU A 191 23.98 19.01 33.23
N VAL A 192 23.34 18.97 32.06
CA VAL A 192 24.04 18.80 30.78
C VAL A 192 24.90 20.02 30.45
N GLN A 193 24.44 21.23 30.78
CA GLN A 193 25.19 22.47 30.55
C GLN A 193 26.27 22.73 31.62
N ASN A 194 26.08 22.23 32.85
CA ASN A 194 26.97 22.43 33.99
C ASN A 194 27.18 21.10 34.75
N PRO A 195 28.10 20.25 34.28
CA PRO A 195 28.30 18.91 34.85
C PRO A 195 28.74 18.91 36.32
N ASP A 196 29.40 19.98 36.76
CA ASP A 196 29.93 20.13 38.13
C ASP A 196 28.83 20.17 39.20
N LEU A 197 27.56 20.38 38.82
CA LEU A 197 26.41 20.41 39.72
C LEU A 197 25.81 19.02 39.99
N ALA A 198 26.22 17.98 39.26
CA ALA A 198 25.75 16.60 39.46
C ALA A 198 25.90 16.07 40.91
N PRO A 199 26.97 16.37 41.67
CA PRO A 199 27.12 15.88 43.05
C PRO A 199 26.12 16.46 44.05
N LEU A 200 25.45 17.58 43.70
CA LEU A 200 24.52 18.29 44.58
C LEU A 200 23.07 17.81 44.44
N VAL A 201 22.79 16.93 43.47
CA VAL A 201 21.46 16.38 43.26
C VAL A 201 21.25 15.20 44.24
N PRO A 202 20.25 15.27 45.14
CA PRO A 202 19.96 14.16 46.05
C PRO A 202 19.55 12.91 45.27
N PRO A 203 19.85 11.69 45.78
CA PRO A 203 19.53 10.43 45.13
C PRO A 203 18.02 10.18 45.01
#